data_AF-A0A925S9M0-F1
#
_entry.id   AF-A0A925S9M0-F1
#
_cell.length_a   1.000
_cell.length_b   1.000
_cell.length_c   1.000
_cell.angle_alpha   90.00
_cell.angle_beta   90.00
_cell.angle_gamma   90.00
#
_symmetry.space_group_name_H-M   'P 1'
#
loop_
_entity.id
_entity.type
_entity.pdbx_description
1 polymer ?
#
loop_
_entity_poly.entity_id
_entity_poly.type
_entity_poly.pdbx_seq_one_letter_code
_entity_poly.pdbx_strand_id
1 'polypeptide(L)'
;MACVSSFSVAFAGFPGKGENAKWSEALPHYNLANKYMEKARYDDAIIKYQDAIALYEFDPDFYINLGVAFRKVDNLTEAESAYKKAADLNDKDWMTWSNLANVYLKQDKLQETIKAFEHSLKCNPPPLEKVSIQHDIADIRKIINVRNGTIQPPVSKNPPAAKIIFGVKTAGPKNKSNLSNTASKTMPLKNAVKQSNPGATPPSNKEDLKGTGWDAIYK
;
A
#
# COMPACT_ATOMS: atom_id res chain seq x y z
N MET A 1 39.24 35.43 9.11
CA MET A 1 38.54 34.35 8.38
C MET A 1 38.84 33.05 9.09
N ALA A 2 37.91 32.53 9.89
CA ALA A 2 38.08 31.24 10.55
C ALA A 2 37.36 30.18 9.70
N CYS A 3 38.13 29.30 9.06
CA CYS A 3 37.60 28.06 8.48
C CYS A 3 37.10 27.18 9.64
N VAL A 4 35.78 27.13 9.85
CA VAL A 4 35.18 25.99 10.54
C VAL A 4 35.24 24.81 9.58
N SER A 5 36.30 24.02 9.69
CA SER A 5 36.34 22.69 9.10
C SER A 5 35.28 21.85 9.80
N SER A 6 34.13 21.69 9.15
CA SER A 6 33.06 20.80 9.59
C SER A 6 33.60 19.38 9.69
N PHE A 7 33.93 18.93 10.89
CA PHE A 7 34.20 17.52 11.18
C PHE A 7 32.91 16.76 10.93
N SER A 8 32.82 16.11 9.76
CA SER A 8 31.74 15.19 9.45
C SER A 8 31.98 13.89 10.22
N VAL A 9 31.58 13.87 11.50
CA VAL A 9 31.46 12.61 12.24
C VAL A 9 30.31 11.86 11.58
N ALA A 10 30.63 10.82 10.83
CA ALA A 10 29.63 9.95 10.21
C ALA A 10 28.80 9.28 11.31
N PHE A 11 27.62 9.84 11.58
CA PHE A 11 26.63 9.25 12.46
C PHE A 11 25.92 8.12 11.72
N ALA A 12 25.76 6.97 12.37
CA ALA A 12 24.97 5.87 11.81
C ALA A 12 23.53 6.35 11.54
N GLY A 13 23.11 6.34 10.27
CA GLY A 13 21.77 6.73 9.84
C GLY A 13 21.68 8.07 9.09
N PHE A 14 22.71 8.92 9.09
CA PHE A 14 22.66 10.18 8.35
C PHE A 14 22.70 9.92 6.82
N PRO A 15 21.75 10.44 6.03
CA PRO A 15 21.65 10.11 4.60
C PRO A 15 22.68 10.85 3.71
N GLY A 16 23.63 11.57 4.32
CA GLY A 16 24.83 12.09 3.66
C GLY A 16 24.67 13.44 2.94
N LYS A 17 23.44 13.95 2.78
CA LYS A 17 23.15 15.26 2.17
C LYS A 17 22.71 16.28 3.23
N GLY A 18 22.89 17.58 2.98
CA GLY A 18 22.43 18.63 3.89
C GLY A 18 23.19 18.70 5.24
N GLU A 19 22.59 19.38 6.22
CA GLU A 19 23.21 19.63 7.52
C GLU A 19 22.82 18.55 8.55
N ASN A 20 23.83 17.88 9.14
CA ASN A 20 23.60 16.84 10.15
C ASN A 20 22.84 17.35 11.39
N ALA A 21 23.05 18.62 11.79
CA ALA A 21 22.32 19.23 12.91
C ALA A 21 20.81 19.24 12.65
N LYS A 22 20.39 19.66 11.44
CA LYS A 22 18.98 19.68 11.04
C LYS A 22 18.37 18.28 10.97
N TRP A 23 19.13 17.30 10.47
CA TRP A 23 18.69 15.90 10.48
C TRP A 23 18.46 15.41 11.91
N SER A 24 19.41 15.66 12.81
CA SER A 24 19.29 15.31 14.24
C SER A 24 18.08 15.99 14.91
N GLU A 25 17.80 17.25 14.58
CA GLU A 25 16.62 17.99 15.07
C GLU A 25 15.30 17.45 14.52
N ALA A 26 15.30 16.85 13.33
CA ALA A 26 14.12 16.24 12.72
C ALA A 26 13.75 14.88 13.34
N LEU A 27 14.72 14.12 13.85
CA LEU A 27 14.50 12.75 14.35
C LEU A 27 13.45 12.62 15.48
N PRO A 28 13.38 13.53 16.49
CA PRO A 28 12.32 13.48 17.50
C PRO A 28 10.91 13.56 16.90
N HIS A 29 10.70 14.39 15.87
CA HIS A 29 9.42 14.51 15.18
C HIS A 29 9.08 13.22 14.42
N TYR A 30 10.04 12.68 13.67
CA TYR A 30 9.91 11.41 12.97
C TYR A 30 9.61 10.23 13.93
N ASN A 31 10.32 10.14 15.05
CA ASN A 31 10.10 9.10 16.04
C ASN A 31 8.74 9.23 16.75
N LEU A 32 8.26 10.46 16.97
CA LEU A 32 6.92 10.69 17.49
C LEU A 32 5.85 10.31 16.46
N ALA A 33 6.05 10.60 15.18
CA ALA A 33 5.18 10.15 14.10
C ALA A 33 5.07 8.63 14.06
N ASN A 34 6.18 7.89 14.18
CA ASN A 34 6.18 6.43 14.26
C ASN A 34 5.33 5.91 15.44
N LYS A 35 5.42 6.56 16.62
CA LYS A 35 4.57 6.22 17.78
C LYS A 35 3.09 6.49 17.53
N TYR A 36 2.75 7.51 16.73
CA TYR A 36 1.37 7.74 16.31
C TYR A 36 0.90 6.69 15.30
N MET A 37 1.76 6.26 14.38
CA MET A 37 1.48 5.15 13.45
C MET A 37 1.16 3.85 14.19
N GLU A 38 1.94 3.49 15.21
CA GLU A 38 1.70 2.32 16.06
C GLU A 38 0.33 2.37 16.77
N LYS A 39 -0.14 3.58 17.10
CA LYS A 39 -1.44 3.82 17.75
C LYS A 39 -2.58 4.03 16.75
N ALA A 40 -2.34 3.82 15.46
CA ALA A 40 -3.28 4.10 14.37
C ALA A 40 -3.81 5.54 14.33
N ARG A 41 -3.06 6.50 14.90
CA ARG A 41 -3.35 7.94 14.86
C ARG A 41 -2.70 8.57 13.63
N TYR A 42 -3.25 8.25 12.45
CA TYR A 42 -2.60 8.55 11.18
C TYR A 42 -2.48 10.04 10.87
N ASP A 43 -3.52 10.84 11.17
CA ASP A 43 -3.48 12.30 10.93
C ASP A 43 -2.39 12.99 11.78
N ASP A 44 -2.27 12.59 13.05
CA ASP A 44 -1.20 13.10 13.94
C ASP A 44 0.19 12.68 13.44
N ALA A 45 0.32 11.46 12.91
CA ALA A 45 1.56 10.99 12.32
C ALA A 45 1.95 11.81 11.08
N ILE A 46 1.00 12.10 10.20
CA ILE A 46 1.21 12.93 9.01
C ILE A 46 1.79 14.29 9.39
N ILE A 47 1.18 14.97 10.36
CA ILE A 47 1.67 16.29 10.84
C ILE A 47 3.11 16.17 11.34
N LYS A 48 3.44 15.12 12.10
CA LYS A 48 4.79 14.97 12.67
C LYS A 48 5.84 14.55 11.65
N TYR A 49 5.47 13.78 10.62
CA TYR A 49 6.37 13.55 9.49
C TYR A 49 6.61 14.83 8.70
N GLN A 50 5.59 15.67 8.49
CA GLN A 50 5.74 16.97 7.83
C GLN A 50 6.64 17.91 8.64
N ASP A 51 6.52 17.96 9.97
CA ASP A 51 7.44 18.71 10.83
C ASP A 51 8.90 18.24 10.65
N ALA A 52 9.13 16.92 10.60
CA ALA A 52 10.46 16.36 10.38
C ALA A 52 11.02 16.76 9.00
N ILE A 53 10.20 16.69 7.96
CA ILE A 53 10.58 17.08 6.59
C ILE A 53 10.87 18.57 6.47
N ALA A 54 10.11 19.42 7.17
CA ALA A 54 10.33 20.87 7.18
C ALA A 54 11.67 21.25 7.81
N LEU A 55 12.15 20.46 8.77
CA LEU A 55 13.49 20.60 9.37
C LEU A 55 14.56 20.02 8.45
N TYR A 56 14.30 18.85 7.86
CA TYR A 56 15.26 18.14 7.02
C TYR A 56 14.58 17.34 5.90
N GLU A 57 14.79 17.79 4.66
CA GLU A 57 14.06 17.29 3.48
C GLU A 57 14.80 16.21 2.67
N PHE A 58 16.00 15.79 3.10
CA PHE A 58 16.85 14.90 2.30
C PHE A 58 16.83 13.43 2.75
N ASP A 59 16.04 13.10 3.79
CA ASP A 59 15.90 11.74 4.28
C ASP A 59 14.76 11.02 3.54
N PRO A 60 15.03 10.00 2.70
CA PRO A 60 13.98 9.28 2.00
C PRO A 60 13.01 8.58 2.96
N ASP A 61 13.45 8.14 4.14
CA ASP A 61 12.60 7.40 5.09
C ASP A 61 11.44 8.25 5.62
N PHE A 62 11.66 9.57 5.74
CA PHE A 62 10.62 10.49 6.18
C PHE A 62 9.46 10.51 5.17
N TYR A 63 9.78 10.52 3.87
CA TYR A 63 8.78 10.51 2.80
C TYR A 63 8.15 9.13 2.61
N ILE A 64 8.91 8.04 2.75
CA ILE A 64 8.37 6.68 2.70
C ILE A 64 7.28 6.52 3.76
N ASN A 65 7.58 6.89 5.00
CA ASN A 65 6.63 6.73 6.10
C ASN A 65 5.47 7.73 6.06
N LEU A 66 5.71 8.95 5.58
CA LEU A 66 4.63 9.89 5.25
C LEU A 66 3.68 9.29 4.20
N GLY A 67 4.21 8.67 3.14
CA GLY A 67 3.43 7.98 2.12
C GLY A 67 2.62 6.81 2.69
N VAL A 68 3.19 6.05 3.64
CA VAL A 68 2.46 4.98 4.35
C VAL A 68 1.31 5.57 5.16
N ALA A 69 1.54 6.68 5.87
CA ALA A 69 0.51 7.34 6.65
C ALA A 69 -0.64 7.84 5.78
N PHE A 70 -0.34 8.49 4.63
CA PHE A 70 -1.36 8.91 3.67
C PHE A 70 -2.16 7.74 3.09
N ARG A 71 -1.51 6.60 2.77
CA ARG A 71 -2.23 5.38 2.34
C ARG A 71 -3.19 4.85 3.40
N LYS A 72 -2.88 5.01 4.70
CA LYS A 72 -3.74 4.53 5.79
C LYS A 72 -5.01 5.36 5.96
N VAL A 73 -5.01 6.61 5.50
CA VAL A 73 -6.18 7.49 5.43
C VAL A 73 -6.80 7.56 4.02
N ASP A 74 -6.43 6.64 3.14
CA ASP A 74 -6.88 6.55 1.74
C ASP A 74 -6.60 7.81 0.89
N ASN A 75 -5.65 8.64 1.32
CA ASN A 75 -5.21 9.80 0.57
C ASN A 75 -4.12 9.42 -0.44
N LEU A 76 -4.54 8.80 -1.54
CA LEU A 76 -3.64 8.19 -2.51
C LEU A 76 -2.80 9.22 -3.30
N THR A 77 -3.32 10.42 -3.53
CA THR A 77 -2.61 11.46 -4.29
C THR A 77 -1.39 11.98 -3.53
N GLU A 78 -1.56 12.25 -2.24
CA GLU A 78 -0.49 12.73 -1.37
C GLU A 78 0.51 11.60 -1.08
N ALA A 79 0.04 10.36 -0.95
CA ALA A 79 0.90 9.18 -0.87
C ALA A 79 1.79 9.04 -2.11
N GLU A 80 1.22 9.18 -3.31
CA GLU A 80 1.97 9.15 -4.57
C GLU A 80 3.07 10.21 -4.59
N SER A 81 2.74 11.45 -4.20
CA SER A 81 3.71 12.54 -4.13
C SER A 81 4.85 12.24 -3.15
N ALA A 82 4.53 11.72 -1.97
CA ALA A 82 5.53 11.36 -0.96
C ALA A 82 6.46 10.26 -1.47
N TYR A 83 5.94 9.17 -2.02
CA TYR A 83 6.79 8.09 -2.55
C TYR A 83 7.62 8.52 -3.76
N LYS A 84 7.11 9.40 -4.64
CA LYS A 84 7.91 9.98 -5.72
C LYS A 84 9.11 10.76 -5.17
N LYS A 85 8.90 11.57 -4.12
CA LYS A 85 10.00 12.28 -3.45
C LYS A 85 11.01 11.33 -2.80
N ALA A 86 10.55 10.25 -2.16
CA ALA A 86 11.44 9.22 -1.65
C ALA A 86 12.28 8.57 -2.78
N ALA A 87 11.65 8.25 -3.91
CA ALA A 87 12.32 7.64 -5.07
C ALA A 87 13.32 8.60 -5.73
N ASP A 88 13.04 9.91 -5.75
CA ASP A 88 13.98 10.93 -6.24
C ASP A 88 15.22 11.05 -5.34
N LEU A 89 15.06 10.85 -4.02
CA LEU A 89 16.14 10.90 -3.05
C LEU A 89 16.99 9.62 -3.04
N ASN A 90 16.34 8.46 -3.18
CA ASN A 90 16.98 7.16 -3.26
C ASN A 90 16.26 6.27 -4.30
N ASP A 91 16.79 6.28 -5.52
CA ASP A 91 16.26 5.51 -6.65
C ASP A 91 16.53 4.00 -6.55
N LYS A 92 17.41 3.57 -5.64
CA LYS A 92 17.82 2.17 -5.47
C LYS A 92 17.05 1.42 -4.39
N ASP A 93 16.12 2.07 -3.69
CA ASP A 93 15.28 1.37 -2.72
C ASP A 93 14.11 0.66 -3.40
N TRP A 94 14.19 -0.66 -3.49
CA TRP A 94 13.14 -1.50 -4.06
C TRP A 94 11.80 -1.34 -3.31
N MET A 95 11.83 -1.06 -2.01
CA MET A 95 10.63 -0.97 -1.19
C MET A 95 9.81 0.28 -1.54
N THR A 96 10.48 1.42 -1.74
CA THR A 96 9.87 2.67 -2.21
C THR A 96 9.15 2.47 -3.55
N TRP A 97 9.80 1.86 -4.54
CA TRP A 97 9.19 1.59 -5.84
C TRP A 97 8.00 0.62 -5.75
N SER A 98 8.08 -0.38 -4.88
CA SER A 98 6.97 -1.32 -4.64
C SER A 98 5.77 -0.62 -3.98
N ASN A 99 6.03 0.26 -3.02
CA ASN A 99 4.99 1.06 -2.37
C ASN A 99 4.33 2.04 -3.35
N LEU A 100 5.11 2.69 -4.22
CA LEU A 100 4.59 3.55 -5.27
C LEU A 100 3.71 2.77 -6.27
N ALA A 101 4.14 1.57 -6.68
CA ALA A 101 3.36 0.69 -7.53
C ALA A 101 2.01 0.31 -6.90
N ASN A 102 2.00 0.01 -5.59
CA ASN A 102 0.78 -0.26 -4.84
C ASN A 102 -0.18 0.94 -4.80
N VAL A 103 0.34 2.17 -4.69
CA VAL A 103 -0.49 3.38 -4.80
C VAL A 103 -1.09 3.51 -6.19
N TYR A 104 -0.28 3.34 -7.24
CA TYR A 104 -0.79 3.35 -8.62
C TYR A 104 -1.85 2.28 -8.86
N LEU A 105 -1.69 1.10 -8.27
CA LEU A 105 -2.66 0.01 -8.40
C LEU A 105 -4.00 0.40 -7.78
N LYS A 106 -4.00 1.01 -6.58
CA LYS A 106 -5.22 1.50 -5.94
C LYS A 106 -5.89 2.65 -6.71
N GLN A 107 -5.10 3.43 -7.45
CA GLN A 107 -5.61 4.48 -8.35
C GLN A 107 -6.00 3.95 -9.75
N ASP A 108 -5.96 2.63 -9.99
CA ASP A 108 -6.22 1.98 -11.29
C ASP A 108 -5.27 2.42 -12.43
N LYS A 109 -4.09 2.96 -12.10
CA LYS A 109 -3.04 3.36 -13.05
C LYS A 109 -2.15 2.16 -13.41
N LEU A 110 -2.74 1.18 -14.10
CA LEU A 110 -2.14 -0.15 -14.28
C LEU A 110 -0.80 -0.15 -15.03
N GLN A 111 -0.60 0.77 -15.99
CA GLN A 111 0.65 0.85 -16.74
C GLN A 111 1.79 1.41 -15.87
N GLU A 112 1.49 2.42 -15.06
CA GLU A 112 2.38 3.02 -14.08
C GLU A 112 2.74 2.01 -12.98
N THR A 113 1.77 1.19 -12.54
CA THR A 113 2.03 0.09 -11.60
C THR A 113 3.08 -0.88 -12.14
N ILE A 114 2.92 -1.37 -13.38
CA ILE A 114 3.90 -2.29 -13.99
C ILE A 114 5.28 -1.63 -14.05
N LYS A 115 5.38 -0.38 -14.52
CA LYS A 115 6.65 0.34 -14.62
C LYS A 115 7.35 0.48 -13.26
N ALA A 116 6.60 0.84 -12.22
CA ALA A 116 7.14 0.98 -10.87
C ALA A 116 7.60 -0.36 -10.28
N PHE A 117 6.82 -1.44 -10.48
CA PHE A 117 7.24 -2.79 -10.07
C PHE A 117 8.45 -3.31 -10.84
N GLU A 118 8.52 -3.07 -12.15
CA GLU A 118 9.70 -3.41 -12.95
C GLU A 118 10.94 -2.64 -12.48
N HIS A 119 10.77 -1.39 -12.03
CA HIS A 119 11.85 -0.64 -11.39
C HIS A 119 12.26 -1.26 -10.06
N SER A 120 11.29 -1.60 -9.19
CA SER A 120 11.54 -2.31 -7.93
C SER A 120 12.37 -3.59 -8.15
N LEU A 121 12.02 -4.41 -9.15
CA LEU A 121 12.76 -5.63 -9.50
C LEU A 121 14.22 -5.38 -9.89
N LYS A 122 14.53 -4.22 -10.48
CA LYS A 122 15.91 -3.81 -10.83
C LYS A 122 16.72 -3.39 -9.60
N CYS A 123 16.04 -2.94 -8.54
CA CYS A 123 16.63 -2.53 -7.27
C CYS A 123 16.98 -3.70 -6.33
N ASN A 124 17.02 -4.93 -6.85
CA ASN A 124 17.41 -6.15 -6.15
C ASN A 124 16.60 -6.43 -4.86
N PRO A 125 15.27 -6.61 -4.97
CA PRO A 125 14.43 -6.99 -3.84
C PRO A 125 14.78 -8.40 -3.35
N PRO A 126 14.45 -8.75 -2.10
CA PRO A 126 14.67 -10.10 -1.58
C PRO A 126 13.89 -11.15 -2.40
N PRO A 127 14.33 -12.42 -2.43
CA PRO A 127 13.77 -13.44 -3.31
C PRO A 127 12.25 -13.63 -3.19
N LEU A 128 11.70 -13.55 -1.97
CA LEU A 128 10.27 -13.68 -1.74
C LEU A 128 9.49 -12.53 -2.40
N GLU A 129 9.95 -11.30 -2.22
CA GLU A 129 9.31 -10.10 -2.79
C GLU A 129 9.44 -10.07 -4.31
N LYS A 130 10.57 -10.55 -4.84
CA LYS A 130 10.76 -10.70 -6.29
C LYS A 130 9.65 -11.56 -6.91
N VAL A 131 9.32 -12.69 -6.27
CA VAL A 131 8.26 -13.60 -6.76
C VAL A 131 6.89 -12.94 -6.65
N SER A 132 6.59 -12.28 -5.52
CA SER A 132 5.33 -11.54 -5.33
C SER A 132 5.14 -10.47 -6.42
N ILE A 133 6.15 -9.62 -6.62
CA ILE A 133 6.10 -8.55 -7.62
C ILE A 133 5.92 -9.12 -9.04
N GLN A 134 6.61 -10.22 -9.37
CA GLN A 134 6.44 -10.88 -10.67
C GLN A 134 5.02 -11.43 -10.89
N HIS A 135 4.42 -11.99 -9.83
CA HIS A 135 3.04 -12.46 -9.86
C HIS A 135 2.07 -11.29 -10.07
N ASP A 136 2.25 -10.19 -9.33
CA ASP A 136 1.41 -9.00 -9.44
C ASP A 136 1.50 -8.39 -10.86
N ILE A 137 2.71 -8.26 -11.43
CA ILE A 137 2.88 -7.81 -12.82
C ILE A 137 2.12 -8.74 -13.80
N ALA A 138 2.21 -10.06 -13.62
CA ALA A 138 1.55 -11.01 -14.51
C ALA A 138 0.02 -10.87 -14.45
N ASP A 139 -0.55 -10.70 -13.26
CA ASP A 139 -1.99 -10.51 -13.09
C ASP A 139 -2.47 -9.17 -13.64
N ILE A 140 -1.72 -8.08 -13.41
CA ILE A 140 -2.04 -6.77 -13.98
C ILE A 140 -2.00 -6.80 -15.51
N ARG A 141 -1.04 -7.51 -16.11
CA ARG A 141 -0.99 -7.70 -17.58
C ARG A 141 -2.22 -8.44 -18.11
N LYS A 142 -2.72 -9.45 -17.39
CA LYS A 142 -3.99 -10.12 -17.75
C LYS A 142 -5.16 -9.13 -17.69
N ILE A 143 -5.25 -8.31 -16.64
CA ILE A 143 -6.30 -7.29 -16.50
C ILE A 143 -6.27 -6.32 -17.70
N ILE A 144 -5.10 -5.80 -18.04
CA ILE A 144 -4.94 -4.88 -19.18
C ILE A 144 -5.39 -5.55 -20.49
N ASN A 145 -4.99 -6.80 -20.72
CA ASN A 145 -5.36 -7.53 -21.93
C ASN A 145 -6.87 -7.79 -22.03
N VAL A 146 -7.52 -8.11 -20.90
CA VAL A 146 -8.99 -8.24 -20.84
C VAL A 146 -9.66 -6.90 -21.14
N ARG A 147 -9.20 -5.80 -20.54
CA ARG A 147 -9.74 -4.45 -20.78
C ARG A 147 -9.56 -3.99 -22.23
N ASN A 148 -8.45 -4.37 -22.86
CA ASN A 148 -8.15 -4.07 -24.26
C ASN A 148 -8.85 -5.04 -25.24
N GLY A 149 -9.58 -6.04 -24.73
CA GLY A 149 -10.27 -7.04 -25.56
C GLY A 149 -9.33 -8.02 -26.28
N THR A 150 -8.04 -8.06 -25.94
CA THR A 150 -7.06 -8.98 -26.56
C THR A 150 -7.14 -10.39 -25.98
N ILE A 151 -7.74 -10.55 -24.81
CA ILE A 151 -8.14 -11.83 -24.22
C ILE A 151 -9.66 -11.79 -24.05
N GLN A 152 -10.38 -12.69 -24.72
CA GLN A 152 -11.79 -12.90 -24.40
C GLN A 152 -11.89 -13.48 -22.98
N PRO A 153 -12.82 -13.00 -22.13
CA PRO A 153 -13.11 -13.67 -20.87
C PRO A 153 -13.40 -15.14 -21.16
N PRO A 154 -13.01 -16.07 -20.26
CA PRO A 154 -13.15 -17.50 -20.51
C PRO A 154 -14.55 -17.78 -21.02
N VAL A 155 -14.64 -18.20 -22.29
CA VAL A 155 -15.91 -18.56 -22.92
C VAL A 155 -16.53 -19.60 -22.01
N SER A 156 -17.68 -19.27 -21.39
CA SER A 156 -18.45 -20.21 -20.59
C SER A 156 -18.60 -21.48 -21.44
N LYS A 157 -18.03 -22.59 -20.96
CA LYS A 157 -18.12 -23.88 -21.67
C LYS A 157 -19.56 -24.44 -21.71
N ASN A 158 -20.55 -23.68 -21.20
CA ASN A 158 -21.96 -23.88 -21.45
C ASN A 158 -22.55 -22.59 -22.03
N PRO A 159 -22.70 -22.45 -23.35
CA PRO A 159 -23.71 -21.54 -23.88
C PRO A 159 -25.06 -22.01 -23.31
N PRO A 160 -25.87 -21.15 -22.67
CA PRO A 160 -27.21 -21.54 -22.30
C PRO A 160 -27.91 -21.99 -23.57
N ALA A 161 -28.26 -23.27 -23.63
CA ALA A 161 -28.96 -23.86 -24.74
C ALA A 161 -30.17 -22.97 -25.05
N ALA A 162 -30.18 -22.39 -26.25
CA ALA A 162 -31.34 -21.67 -26.76
C ALA A 162 -32.53 -22.65 -26.76
N LYS A 163 -33.38 -22.57 -25.75
CA LYS A 163 -34.72 -23.17 -25.79
C LYS A 163 -35.68 -22.10 -26.27
N ILE A 164 -35.98 -22.16 -27.56
CA ILE A 164 -37.14 -21.48 -28.14
C ILE A 164 -38.39 -22.33 -27.86
N ILE A 165 -39.53 -21.64 -27.65
CA ILE A 165 -40.95 -22.09 -27.70
C ILE A 165 -41.43 -22.85 -26.43
N PHE A 166 -42.57 -22.60 -25.75
CA PHE A 166 -43.93 -22.13 -26.09
C PHE A 166 -44.58 -21.48 -24.85
N GLY A 167 -45.47 -20.49 -25.03
CA GLY A 167 -45.99 -19.65 -23.94
C GLY A 167 -47.02 -20.31 -23.01
N VAL A 168 -47.14 -19.79 -21.78
CA VAL A 168 -48.36 -19.76 -20.95
C VAL A 168 -48.31 -18.55 -20.01
N LYS A 169 -49.44 -17.84 -19.94
CA LYS A 169 -49.77 -16.69 -19.09
C LYS A 169 -50.22 -17.20 -17.70
N THR A 170 -50.00 -16.43 -16.62
CA THR A 170 -50.82 -16.22 -15.37
C THR A 170 -49.90 -15.92 -14.17
N ALA A 171 -49.96 -14.71 -13.59
CA ALA A 171 -50.78 -14.27 -12.43
C ALA A 171 -49.94 -14.21 -11.12
N GLY A 172 -49.93 -13.05 -10.44
CA GLY A 172 -49.22 -12.82 -9.16
C GLY A 172 -49.99 -13.30 -7.92
N PRO A 173 -49.95 -12.58 -6.79
CA PRO A 173 -48.83 -12.38 -5.84
C PRO A 173 -49.19 -12.83 -4.40
N LYS A 174 -48.27 -12.68 -3.42
CA LYS A 174 -48.39 -12.65 -1.92
C LYS A 174 -47.40 -13.63 -1.26
N ASN A 175 -46.95 -13.51 -0.01
CA ASN A 175 -46.77 -12.48 1.04
C ASN A 175 -46.21 -13.27 2.27
N LYS A 176 -45.62 -12.56 3.24
CA LYS A 176 -45.38 -12.91 4.66
C LYS A 176 -44.11 -13.72 4.95
N SER A 177 -43.42 -13.60 6.08
CA SER A 177 -43.29 -12.62 7.17
C SER A 177 -42.41 -13.30 8.23
N ASN A 178 -41.52 -12.54 8.87
CA ASN A 178 -41.15 -12.62 10.29
C ASN A 178 -40.13 -13.64 10.84
N LEU A 179 -39.45 -13.10 11.86
CA LEU A 179 -38.91 -13.69 13.10
C LEU A 179 -37.38 -13.93 13.21
N SER A 180 -36.69 -12.84 13.59
CA SER A 180 -35.99 -12.60 14.87
C SER A 180 -35.32 -13.74 15.67
N ASN A 181 -34.20 -13.33 16.32
CA ASN A 181 -33.62 -13.78 17.60
C ASN A 181 -32.69 -15.02 17.52
N THR A 182 -31.56 -15.15 18.23
CA THR A 182 -31.05 -14.50 19.46
C THR A 182 -29.57 -14.84 19.71
N ALA A 183 -28.96 -14.07 20.61
CA ALA A 183 -27.61 -14.07 21.17
C ALA A 183 -26.93 -15.39 21.60
N SER A 184 -25.59 -15.35 21.69
CA SER A 184 -24.75 -16.00 22.73
C SER A 184 -23.35 -15.36 22.70
N LYS A 185 -22.98 -14.51 23.67
CA LYS A 185 -22.35 -14.78 25.00
C LYS A 185 -20.80 -14.78 24.98
N THR A 186 -20.28 -13.88 25.82
CA THR A 186 -18.93 -13.64 26.38
C THR A 186 -18.20 -14.91 26.88
N MET A 187 -16.86 -15.00 27.03
CA MET A 187 -15.97 -14.30 28.01
C MET A 187 -14.47 -14.83 27.88
N PRO A 188 -13.47 -14.58 28.77
CA PRO A 188 -12.22 -13.82 28.51
C PRO A 188 -10.88 -14.61 28.68
N LEU A 189 -9.69 -13.95 28.52
CA LEU A 189 -8.53 -13.90 29.46
C LEU A 189 -7.13 -13.61 28.83
N LYS A 190 -6.45 -12.61 29.44
CA LYS A 190 -5.04 -12.49 29.92
C LYS A 190 -3.79 -12.65 29.01
N ASN A 191 -3.05 -11.53 28.97
CA ASN A 191 -1.59 -11.31 29.15
C ASN A 191 -0.57 -12.39 28.78
N ALA A 192 0.39 -12.02 27.92
CA ALA A 192 1.81 -12.33 28.12
C ALA A 192 2.70 -11.24 27.51
N VAL A 193 3.59 -10.70 28.35
CA VAL A 193 4.71 -9.82 28.01
C VAL A 193 5.82 -10.64 27.36
N LYS A 194 6.40 -10.17 26.26
CA LYS A 194 7.82 -10.38 25.94
C LYS A 194 8.37 -9.28 25.03
N GLN A 195 9.54 -8.80 25.41
CA GLN A 195 10.28 -7.66 24.87
C GLN A 195 10.99 -7.97 23.54
N SER A 196 11.22 -6.88 22.79
CA SER A 196 12.34 -6.57 21.88
C SER A 196 12.60 -7.43 20.63
N ASN A 197 12.32 -6.83 19.45
CA ASN A 197 13.32 -6.60 18.39
C ASN A 197 12.83 -5.52 17.38
N PRO A 198 13.67 -4.59 16.88
CA PRO A 198 13.28 -3.61 15.87
C PRO A 198 13.53 -4.20 14.48
N GLY A 199 12.44 -4.63 13.85
CA GLY A 199 12.46 -5.15 12.49
C GLY A 199 11.02 -5.17 12.02
N ALA A 200 10.51 -4.00 11.62
CA ALA A 200 9.17 -3.89 11.07
C ALA A 200 9.13 -4.64 9.73
N THR A 201 8.75 -5.90 9.78
CA THR A 201 8.24 -6.61 8.61
C THR A 201 6.87 -6.01 8.29
N PRO A 202 6.65 -5.42 7.10
CA PRO A 202 5.32 -5.02 6.70
C PRO A 202 4.47 -6.28 6.49
N PRO A 203 3.19 -6.27 6.87
CA PRO A 203 2.31 -7.38 6.53
C PRO A 203 2.23 -7.54 5.01
N SER A 204 2.44 -8.78 4.54
CA SER A 204 2.07 -9.24 3.20
C SER A 204 0.56 -9.03 3.02
N ASN A 205 0.17 -7.89 2.46
CA ASN A 205 -1.22 -7.51 2.27
C ASN A 205 -1.85 -8.28 1.10
N LYS A 206 -2.10 -9.58 1.30
CA LYS A 206 -3.05 -10.35 0.48
C LYS A 206 -4.49 -9.82 0.59
N GLU A 207 -4.76 -8.90 1.52
CA GLU A 207 -6.07 -8.27 1.70
C GLU A 207 -6.34 -7.10 0.76
N ASP A 208 -5.31 -6.40 0.25
CA ASP A 208 -5.51 -5.29 -0.69
C ASP A 208 -5.94 -5.74 -2.09
N LEU A 209 -5.85 -7.06 -2.39
CA LEU A 209 -6.39 -7.68 -3.61
C LEU A 209 -7.87 -8.08 -3.48
N LYS A 210 -8.47 -8.04 -2.28
CA LYS A 210 -9.91 -8.25 -2.12
C LYS A 210 -10.62 -7.01 -2.62
N GLY A 211 -11.18 -7.09 -3.84
CA GLY A 211 -11.79 -5.95 -4.53
C GLY A 211 -11.01 -5.42 -5.73
N THR A 212 -9.82 -5.96 -6.07
CA THR A 212 -9.11 -5.58 -7.30
C THR A 212 -9.76 -6.24 -8.52
N GLY A 213 -10.91 -5.73 -8.96
CA GLY A 213 -11.54 -5.98 -10.27
C GLY A 213 -11.99 -7.40 -10.61
N TRP A 214 -11.33 -8.45 -10.14
CA TRP A 214 -11.64 -9.85 -10.42
C TRP A 214 -12.90 -10.31 -9.68
N ASP A 215 -13.12 -9.85 -8.44
CA ASP A 215 -14.34 -10.15 -7.68
C ASP A 215 -15.59 -9.44 -8.21
N ALA A 216 -15.42 -8.32 -8.93
CA ALA A 216 -16.51 -7.51 -9.48
C ALA A 216 -16.99 -7.99 -10.86
N ILE A 217 -16.16 -8.76 -11.58
CA ILE A 217 -16.49 -9.29 -12.91
C ILE A 217 -17.31 -10.59 -12.82
N TYR A 218 -17.30 -11.29 -11.67
CA TYR A 218 -17.92 -12.61 -11.51
C TYR A 218 -18.98 -12.71 -10.39
N LYS A 219 -19.57 -11.59 -9.95
CA LYS A 219 -20.77 -11.60 -9.09
C LYS A 219 -22.01 -11.20 -9.87
#